data_AF-A0A2V6UL17-F1
#
_entry.id   AF-A0A2V6UL17-F1
#
_cell.length_a   1.000
_cell.length_b   1.000
_cell.length_c   1.000
_cell.angle_alpha   90.00
_cell.angle_beta   90.00
_cell.angle_gamma   90.00
#
_symmetry.space_group_name_H-M   'P 1'
#
loop_
_entity.id
_entity.type
_entity.pdbx_description
1 polymer ?
#
loop_
_entity_poly.entity_id
_entity_poly.type
_entity_poly.pdbx_seq_one_letter_code
_entity_poly.pdbx_strand_id
1 'polypeptide(L)'
;MNYHHVIEALGILMCGLIFYSYAYRWFALVPRLAPYRGVIMGAAFGALTVALMIARIEVEPGVATDTRHTPLALIGLFEGMTAGLAAAAAGALYRAAEGGAGAPAGIVALLAVGLAAGLVHRWAARGGGVRLTHSAVLAALTYALTAASFLPLGPRGWRLFARQWWELLLADAVGIWLAARLFVDVVERERREAAERETAALKSVTELANAAAHEINNPLTSVVGFLDLLAKRLPAGSRETEWARHAKEASLRIAEIVARMRHITRLERAASPDRLPPLLDIVKSSDEPS
;
A
#
# COMPACT_ATOMS: atom_id res chain seq x y z
N MET A 1 -34.56 7.13 15.35
CA MET A 1 -33.20 6.70 14.94
C MET A 1 -32.34 6.59 16.18
N ASN A 2 -32.02 5.37 16.62
CA ASN A 2 -31.20 5.15 17.82
C ASN A 2 -29.73 5.52 17.51
N TYR A 3 -29.23 6.59 18.12
CA TYR A 3 -27.88 7.11 17.88
C TYR A 3 -26.76 6.10 18.22
N HIS A 4 -27.00 5.14 19.10
CA HIS A 4 -26.01 4.11 19.47
C HIS A 4 -25.54 3.27 18.28
N HIS A 5 -26.45 2.89 17.39
CA HIS A 5 -26.10 2.03 16.26
C HIS A 5 -25.27 2.73 15.18
N VAL A 6 -25.54 4.02 14.97
CA VAL A 6 -24.72 4.84 14.07
C VAL A 6 -23.30 4.96 14.61
N ILE A 7 -23.15 5.13 15.93
CA ILE A 7 -21.86 5.19 16.61
C ILE A 7 -21.11 3.85 16.53
N GLU A 8 -21.80 2.71 16.68
CA GLU A 8 -21.21 1.37 16.51
C GLU A 8 -20.68 1.15 15.09
N ALA A 9 -21.49 1.46 14.08
CA ALA A 9 -21.07 1.33 12.68
C ALA A 9 -19.88 2.23 12.34
N LEU A 10 -19.89 3.48 12.80
CA LEU A 10 -18.75 4.40 12.69
C LEU A 10 -17.51 3.88 13.41
N GLY A 11 -17.67 3.36 14.63
CA GLY A 11 -16.58 2.77 15.42
C GLY A 11 -15.93 1.58 14.71
N ILE A 12 -16.74 0.68 14.16
CA ILE A 12 -16.28 -0.48 13.39
C ILE A 12 -15.53 -0.03 12.12
N LEU A 13 -16.05 0.99 11.41
CA LEU A 13 -15.36 1.57 10.25
C LEU A 13 -14.03 2.23 10.64
N MET A 14 -13.97 2.92 11.79
CA MET A 14 -12.74 3.51 12.30
C MET A 14 -11.71 2.45 12.70
N CYS A 15 -12.14 1.36 13.33
CA CYS A 15 -11.27 0.21 13.59
C CYS A 15 -10.70 -0.36 12.28
N GLY A 16 -11.53 -0.50 11.23
CA GLY A 16 -11.08 -0.92 9.90
C GLY A 16 -10.05 0.03 9.28
N LEU A 17 -10.27 1.35 9.40
CA LEU A 17 -9.34 2.37 8.89
C LEU A 17 -8.00 2.34 9.63
N ILE A 18 -8.02 2.26 10.96
CA ILE A 18 -6.82 2.17 11.79
C ILE A 18 -6.06 0.89 11.44
N PHE A 19 -6.76 -0.25 11.41
CA PHE A 19 -6.17 -1.53 11.00
C PHE A 19 -5.49 -1.41 9.64
N TYR A 20 -6.16 -0.80 8.66
CA TYR A 20 -5.63 -0.63 7.31
C TYR A 20 -4.37 0.26 7.28
N SER A 21 -4.34 1.37 8.02
CA SER A 21 -3.15 2.23 8.15
C SER A 21 -1.95 1.46 8.70
N TYR A 22 -2.13 0.71 9.79
CA TYR A 22 -1.06 -0.11 10.36
C TYR A 22 -0.63 -1.24 9.43
N ALA A 23 -1.59 -1.92 8.81
CA ALA A 23 -1.31 -3.03 7.91
C ALA A 23 -0.56 -2.56 6.65
N TYR A 24 -0.86 -1.38 6.11
CA TYR A 24 -0.12 -0.77 5.00
C TYR A 24 1.37 -0.65 5.31
N ARG A 25 1.71 -0.14 6.51
CA ARG A 25 3.09 -0.03 6.99
C ARG A 25 3.73 -1.41 7.26
N TRP A 26 2.96 -2.34 7.81
CA TRP A 26 3.46 -3.68 8.12
C TRP A 26 3.83 -4.47 6.86
N PHE A 27 3.04 -4.39 5.78
CA PHE A 27 3.38 -5.03 4.51
C PHE A 27 4.64 -4.46 3.86
N ALA A 28 4.95 -3.18 4.10
CA ALA A 28 6.22 -2.59 3.67
C ALA A 28 7.43 -3.18 4.44
N LEU A 29 7.23 -3.62 5.68
CA LEU A 29 8.27 -4.25 6.51
C LEU A 29 8.45 -5.75 6.23
N VAL A 30 7.43 -6.43 5.70
CA VAL A 30 7.44 -7.88 5.46
C VAL A 30 7.16 -8.20 3.98
N PRO A 31 8.15 -8.00 3.07
CA PRO A 31 7.95 -8.19 1.63
C PRO A 31 7.50 -9.60 1.23
N ARG A 32 7.84 -10.62 2.04
CA ARG A 32 7.43 -12.01 1.83
C ARG A 32 5.91 -12.20 1.79
N LEU A 33 5.14 -11.32 2.44
CA LEU A 33 3.68 -11.40 2.50
C LEU A 33 2.98 -10.51 1.47
N ALA A 34 3.73 -9.71 0.70
CA ALA A 34 3.19 -8.86 -0.35
C ALA A 34 2.26 -9.59 -1.35
N PRO A 35 2.56 -10.81 -1.86
CA PRO A 35 1.65 -11.49 -2.78
C PRO A 35 0.32 -11.93 -2.13
N TYR A 36 0.30 -12.13 -0.81
CA TYR A 36 -0.89 -12.53 -0.06
C TYR A 36 -1.68 -11.35 0.50
N ARG A 37 -1.18 -10.11 0.34
CA ARG A 37 -1.77 -8.89 0.89
C ARG A 37 -3.26 -8.79 0.61
N GLY A 38 -3.68 -8.98 -0.64
CA GLY A 38 -5.08 -8.87 -1.04
C GLY A 38 -5.98 -9.87 -0.30
N VAL A 39 -5.54 -11.13 -0.13
CA VAL A 39 -6.31 -12.16 0.58
C VAL A 39 -6.38 -11.86 2.08
N ILE A 40 -5.26 -11.46 2.70
CA ILE A 40 -5.20 -11.13 4.13
C ILE A 40 -6.10 -9.92 4.44
N MET A 41 -5.98 -8.86 3.64
CA MET A 41 -6.78 -7.65 3.78
C MET A 41 -8.28 -7.94 3.53
N GLY A 42 -8.58 -8.71 2.48
CA GLY A 42 -9.93 -9.14 2.18
C GLY A 42 -10.54 -9.99 3.30
N ALA A 43 -9.78 -10.91 3.91
CA ALA A 43 -10.25 -11.68 5.05
C ALA A 43 -10.54 -10.80 6.27
N ALA A 44 -9.65 -9.84 6.58
CA ALA A 44 -9.85 -8.92 7.70
C ALA A 44 -11.10 -8.02 7.52
N PHE A 45 -11.28 -7.44 6.34
CA PHE A 45 -12.47 -6.64 6.03
C PHE A 45 -13.73 -7.49 5.83
N GLY A 46 -13.58 -8.76 5.44
CA GLY A 46 -14.63 -9.76 5.47
C GLY A 46 -15.12 -10.03 6.89
N ALA A 47 -14.20 -10.21 7.85
CA ALA A 47 -14.55 -10.31 9.27
C ALA A 47 -15.24 -9.04 9.78
N LEU A 48 -14.79 -7.85 9.34
CA LEU A 48 -15.45 -6.58 9.66
C LEU A 48 -16.88 -6.52 9.10
N THR A 49 -17.07 -7.00 7.88
CA THR A 49 -18.38 -7.12 7.23
C THR A 49 -19.30 -8.04 8.03
N VAL A 50 -18.79 -9.20 8.47
CA VAL A 50 -19.52 -10.13 9.33
C VAL A 50 -19.83 -9.52 10.70
N ALA A 51 -18.90 -8.75 11.28
CA ALA A 51 -19.15 -8.05 12.55
C ALA A 51 -20.30 -7.04 12.44
N LEU A 52 -20.37 -6.28 11.32
CA LEU A 52 -21.50 -5.39 11.04
C LEU A 52 -22.82 -6.16 10.88
N MET A 53 -22.78 -7.34 10.25
CA MET A 53 -23.96 -8.21 10.14
C MET A 53 -24.41 -8.73 11.52
N ILE A 54 -23.48 -9.12 12.39
CA ILE A 54 -23.78 -9.59 13.76
C ILE A 54 -24.38 -8.47 14.60
N ALA A 55 -23.85 -7.25 14.47
CA ALA A 55 -24.30 -6.09 15.24
C ALA A 55 -25.77 -5.70 14.97
N ARG A 56 -26.45 -6.34 13.98
CA ARG A 56 -27.88 -6.24 13.64
C ARG A 56 -28.54 -4.99 14.22
N ILE A 57 -28.30 -3.87 13.56
CA ILE A 57 -28.88 -2.58 13.92
C ILE A 57 -30.38 -2.64 13.58
N GLU A 58 -31.21 -3.08 14.53
CA GLU A 58 -32.66 -3.06 14.40
C GLU A 58 -33.16 -1.64 14.64
N VAL A 59 -33.56 -0.94 13.57
CA VAL A 59 -34.13 0.41 13.64
C VAL A 59 -35.62 0.35 14.01
N GLU A 60 -36.27 -0.78 13.69
CA GLU A 60 -37.63 -1.19 14.11
C GLU A 60 -37.71 -2.73 14.22
N PRO A 61 -38.68 -3.31 14.95
CA PRO A 61 -38.87 -4.76 15.00
C PRO A 61 -39.06 -5.35 13.59
N GLY A 62 -38.04 -6.05 13.08
CA GLY A 62 -38.04 -6.68 11.76
C GLY A 62 -37.50 -5.85 10.59
N VAL A 63 -36.90 -4.68 10.84
CA VAL A 63 -36.19 -3.87 9.82
C VAL A 63 -34.80 -3.52 10.36
N ALA A 64 -33.79 -4.28 9.91
CA ALA A 64 -32.39 -4.02 10.19
C ALA A 64 -31.73 -3.35 8.98
N THR A 65 -31.18 -2.15 9.17
CA THR A 65 -30.36 -1.45 8.18
C THR A 65 -28.90 -1.84 8.40
N ASP A 66 -28.29 -2.53 7.44
CA ASP A 66 -26.95 -3.11 7.58
C ASP A 66 -25.98 -2.45 6.61
N THR A 67 -24.91 -1.82 7.14
CA THR A 67 -23.84 -1.15 6.37
C THR A 67 -22.78 -2.13 5.84
N ARG A 68 -23.05 -3.44 5.83
CA ARG A 68 -22.15 -4.52 5.37
C ARG A 68 -21.42 -4.29 4.05
N HIS A 69 -22.01 -3.57 3.09
CA HIS A 69 -21.35 -3.34 1.82
C HIS A 69 -20.18 -2.36 1.94
N THR A 70 -20.15 -1.53 2.99
CA THR A 70 -19.15 -0.47 3.14
C THR A 70 -17.73 -1.04 3.30
N PRO A 71 -17.40 -1.90 4.30
CA PRO A 71 -16.06 -2.47 4.40
C PRO A 71 -15.64 -3.26 3.16
N LEU A 72 -16.58 -4.04 2.60
CA LEU A 72 -16.39 -4.84 1.41
C LEU A 72 -16.03 -3.99 0.17
N ALA A 73 -16.83 -2.96 -0.10
CA ALA A 73 -16.64 -2.07 -1.23
C ALA A 73 -15.32 -1.31 -1.12
N LEU A 74 -14.97 -0.84 0.08
CA LEU A 74 -13.70 -0.16 0.34
C LEU A 74 -12.52 -1.08 0.07
N ILE A 75 -12.49 -2.28 0.66
CA ILE A 75 -11.32 -3.13 0.50
C ILE A 75 -11.15 -3.59 -0.95
N GLY A 76 -12.25 -3.87 -1.66
CA GLY A 76 -12.20 -4.15 -3.08
C GLY A 76 -11.72 -2.97 -3.92
N LEU A 77 -12.08 -1.74 -3.54
CA LEU A 77 -11.67 -0.50 -4.22
C LEU A 77 -10.18 -0.18 -4.02
N PHE A 78 -9.62 -0.43 -2.84
CA PHE A 78 -8.25 -0.07 -2.51
C PHE A 78 -7.24 -1.19 -2.74
N GLU A 79 -7.60 -2.44 -2.45
CA GLU A 79 -6.72 -3.62 -2.56
C GLU A 79 -7.04 -4.48 -3.80
N GLY A 80 -8.14 -4.21 -4.50
CA GLY A 80 -8.46 -4.82 -5.79
C GLY A 80 -9.30 -6.10 -5.70
N MET A 81 -9.29 -6.86 -6.80
CA MET A 81 -10.23 -7.97 -7.04
C MET A 81 -10.10 -9.10 -6.01
N THR A 82 -8.87 -9.49 -5.66
CA THR A 82 -8.64 -10.59 -4.72
C THR A 82 -9.16 -10.26 -3.33
N ALA A 83 -8.95 -9.02 -2.87
CA ALA A 83 -9.46 -8.56 -1.59
C ALA A 83 -10.98 -8.42 -1.58
N GLY A 84 -11.55 -7.82 -2.62
CA GLY A 84 -12.99 -7.66 -2.78
C GLY A 84 -13.72 -9.02 -2.80
N LEU A 85 -13.22 -9.99 -3.55
CA LEU A 85 -13.80 -11.33 -3.61
C LEU A 85 -13.62 -12.11 -2.30
N ALA A 86 -12.46 -12.00 -1.64
CA ALA A 86 -12.23 -12.66 -0.36
C ALA A 86 -13.18 -12.13 0.73
N ALA A 87 -13.35 -10.79 0.80
CA ALA A 87 -14.29 -10.16 1.72
C ALA A 87 -15.75 -10.55 1.38
N ALA A 88 -16.11 -10.56 0.09
CA ALA A 88 -17.45 -10.94 -0.36
C ALA A 88 -17.76 -12.39 -0.02
N ALA A 89 -16.80 -13.30 -0.18
CA ALA A 89 -16.94 -14.71 0.17
C ALA A 89 -17.19 -14.88 1.67
N ALA A 90 -16.42 -14.20 2.53
CA ALA A 90 -16.63 -14.25 3.98
C ALA A 90 -18.03 -13.77 4.37
N GLY A 91 -18.47 -12.62 3.86
CA GLY A 91 -19.81 -12.09 4.10
C GLY A 91 -20.92 -12.98 3.54
N ALA A 92 -20.73 -13.54 2.34
CA ALA A 92 -21.69 -14.43 1.70
C ALA A 92 -21.86 -15.75 2.47
N LEU A 93 -20.77 -16.33 2.96
CA LEU A 93 -20.79 -17.55 3.78
C LEU A 93 -21.57 -17.32 5.07
N TYR A 94 -21.29 -16.23 5.77
CA TYR A 94 -22.04 -15.88 6.97
C TYR A 94 -23.53 -15.62 6.66
N ARG A 95 -23.81 -14.90 5.56
CA ARG A 95 -25.18 -14.61 5.16
C ARG A 95 -25.96 -15.86 4.76
N ALA A 96 -25.30 -16.85 4.16
CA ALA A 96 -25.88 -18.16 3.89
C ALA A 96 -26.23 -18.91 5.18
N ALA A 97 -25.39 -18.80 6.22
CA ALA A 97 -25.62 -19.43 7.51
C ALA A 97 -26.78 -18.79 8.30
N GLU A 98 -26.96 -17.46 8.23
CA GLU A 98 -28.12 -16.78 8.85
C GLU A 98 -29.46 -17.18 8.21
N GLY A 99 -29.47 -17.44 6.90
CA GLY A 99 -30.68 -17.74 6.15
C GLY A 99 -31.68 -16.58 6.05
N GLY A 100 -32.94 -16.89 5.76
CA GLY A 100 -34.04 -15.94 5.59
C GLY A 100 -34.42 -15.64 4.14
N ALA A 101 -35.62 -15.09 3.93
CA ALA A 101 -36.23 -14.94 2.61
C ALA A 101 -35.43 -14.04 1.64
N GLY A 102 -34.63 -13.10 2.16
CA GLY A 102 -33.75 -12.22 1.38
C GLY A 102 -32.29 -12.72 1.27
N ALA A 103 -31.95 -13.89 1.79
CA ALA A 103 -30.57 -14.38 1.79
C ALA A 103 -29.98 -14.57 0.38
N PRO A 104 -30.68 -15.17 -0.60
CA PRO A 104 -30.14 -15.33 -1.95
C PRO A 104 -29.79 -13.98 -2.61
N ALA A 105 -30.67 -12.98 -2.49
CA ALA A 105 -30.41 -11.63 -2.99
C ALA A 105 -29.22 -10.95 -2.29
N GLY A 106 -29.10 -11.12 -0.97
CA GLY A 106 -27.97 -10.60 -0.21
C GLY A 106 -26.62 -11.20 -0.62
N ILE A 107 -26.57 -12.52 -0.84
CA ILE A 107 -25.37 -13.23 -1.29
C ILE A 107 -24.96 -12.74 -2.69
N VAL A 108 -25.92 -12.67 -3.62
CA VAL A 108 -25.67 -12.17 -4.97
C VAL A 108 -25.18 -10.72 -4.94
N ALA A 109 -25.79 -9.86 -4.11
CA ALA A 109 -25.34 -8.48 -3.95
C ALA A 109 -23.90 -8.40 -3.44
N LEU A 110 -23.54 -9.14 -2.38
CA LEU A 110 -22.18 -9.14 -1.84
C LEU A 110 -21.13 -9.56 -2.88
N LEU A 111 -21.38 -10.65 -3.60
CA LEU A 111 -20.47 -11.12 -4.65
C LEU A 111 -20.38 -10.12 -5.80
N ALA A 112 -21.50 -9.56 -6.25
CA ALA A 112 -21.53 -8.56 -7.31
C ALA A 112 -20.81 -7.26 -6.91
N VAL A 113 -20.97 -6.81 -5.67
CA VAL A 113 -20.29 -5.63 -5.12
C VAL A 113 -18.79 -5.86 -5.01
N GLY A 114 -18.35 -7.03 -4.54
CA GLY A 114 -16.93 -7.40 -4.50
C GLY A 114 -16.28 -7.39 -5.88
N LEU A 115 -16.99 -7.95 -6.88
CA LEU A 115 -16.56 -7.90 -8.29
C LEU A 115 -16.51 -6.47 -8.83
N ALA A 116 -17.55 -5.68 -8.59
CA ALA A 116 -17.63 -4.29 -9.04
C ALA A 116 -16.51 -3.44 -8.42
N ALA A 117 -16.26 -3.59 -7.12
CA ALA A 117 -15.18 -2.90 -6.42
C ALA A 117 -13.81 -3.23 -7.05
N GLY A 118 -13.53 -4.51 -7.34
CA GLY A 118 -12.31 -4.92 -8.03
C GLY A 118 -12.18 -4.38 -9.46
N LEU A 119 -13.29 -4.28 -10.20
CA LEU A 119 -13.31 -3.69 -11.54
C LEU A 119 -13.07 -2.17 -11.50
N VAL A 120 -13.70 -1.47 -10.56
CA VAL A 120 -13.51 -0.03 -10.33
C VAL A 120 -12.07 0.24 -9.88
N HIS A 121 -11.49 -0.61 -9.01
CA HIS A 121 -10.07 -0.53 -8.66
C HIS A 121 -9.17 -0.64 -9.89
N ARG A 122 -9.43 -1.60 -10.77
CA ARG A 122 -8.66 -1.77 -12.02
C ARG A 122 -8.80 -0.56 -12.94
N TRP A 123 -9.99 0.07 -12.99
CA TRP A 123 -10.19 1.32 -13.70
C TRP A 123 -9.39 2.47 -13.07
N ALA A 124 -9.42 2.59 -11.74
CA ALA A 124 -8.67 3.58 -10.98
C ALA A 124 -7.15 3.44 -11.15
N ALA A 125 -6.65 2.20 -11.15
CA ALA A 125 -5.23 1.90 -11.35
C ALA A 125 -4.71 2.40 -12.71
N ARG A 126 -5.56 2.40 -13.76
CA ARG A 126 -5.20 2.98 -15.07
C ARG A 126 -5.16 4.51 -15.07
N GLY A 127 -5.93 5.15 -14.17
CA GLY A 127 -6.02 6.61 -14.02
C GLY A 127 -5.05 7.21 -13.00
N GLY A 128 -4.05 6.45 -12.54
CA GLY A 128 -3.07 6.90 -11.55
C GLY A 128 -3.49 6.72 -10.08
N GLY A 129 -4.55 5.94 -9.81
CA GLY A 129 -4.98 5.57 -8.46
C GLY A 129 -6.43 5.91 -8.14
N VAL A 130 -6.86 5.51 -6.95
CA VAL A 130 -8.22 5.73 -6.44
C VAL A 130 -8.45 7.21 -6.16
N ARG A 131 -9.55 7.75 -6.67
CA ARG A 131 -10.02 9.13 -6.43
C ARG A 131 -11.46 9.10 -5.93
N LEU A 132 -11.93 10.22 -5.37
CA LEU A 132 -13.30 10.36 -4.86
C LEU A 132 -14.38 10.07 -5.92
N THR A 133 -14.09 10.30 -7.20
CA THR A 133 -14.97 9.95 -8.32
C THR A 133 -15.21 8.44 -8.43
N HIS A 134 -14.16 7.63 -8.21
CA HIS A 134 -14.26 6.17 -8.25
C HIS A 134 -15.11 5.65 -7.09
N SER A 135 -15.00 6.27 -5.91
CA SER A 135 -15.81 5.96 -4.74
C SER A 135 -17.29 6.31 -4.97
N ALA A 136 -17.59 7.45 -5.60
CA ALA A 136 -18.95 7.83 -5.95
C ALA A 136 -19.58 6.86 -6.98
N VAL A 137 -18.80 6.48 -8.00
CA VAL A 137 -19.22 5.45 -8.98
C VAL A 137 -19.47 4.12 -8.28
N LEU A 138 -18.57 3.70 -7.37
CA LEU A 138 -18.74 2.45 -6.63
C LEU A 138 -19.95 2.48 -5.70
N ALA A 139 -20.24 3.61 -5.04
CA ALA A 139 -21.43 3.76 -4.21
C ALA A 139 -22.71 3.60 -5.05
N ALA A 140 -22.77 4.27 -6.22
CA ALA A 140 -23.89 4.14 -7.15
C ALA A 140 -24.03 2.71 -7.70
N LEU A 141 -22.92 2.06 -8.06
CA LEU A 141 -22.91 0.66 -8.49
C LEU A 141 -23.36 -0.28 -7.37
N THR A 142 -22.91 -0.05 -6.14
CA THR A 142 -23.29 -0.87 -4.98
C THR A 142 -24.79 -0.80 -4.74
N TYR A 143 -25.36 0.41 -4.76
CA TYR A 143 -26.80 0.58 -4.66
C TYR A 143 -27.56 -0.10 -5.81
N ALA A 144 -27.12 0.11 -7.05
CA ALA A 144 -27.77 -0.48 -8.24
C ALA A 144 -27.71 -2.02 -8.25
N LEU A 145 -26.56 -2.60 -7.87
CA LEU A 145 -26.38 -4.05 -7.80
C LEU A 145 -27.17 -4.67 -6.66
N THR A 146 -27.23 -3.99 -5.51
CA THR A 146 -28.10 -4.39 -4.41
C THR A 146 -29.55 -4.36 -4.84
N ALA A 147 -30.04 -3.28 -5.46
CA ALA A 147 -31.42 -3.21 -5.95
C ALA A 147 -31.72 -4.30 -7.00
N ALA A 148 -30.78 -4.53 -7.93
CA ALA A 148 -30.92 -5.53 -8.97
C ALA A 148 -30.99 -6.96 -8.42
N SER A 149 -30.32 -7.25 -7.30
CA SER A 149 -30.34 -8.58 -6.69
C SER A 149 -31.71 -8.99 -6.14
N PHE A 150 -32.61 -8.02 -5.88
CA PHE A 150 -33.99 -8.28 -5.47
C PHE A 150 -34.95 -8.54 -6.64
N LEU A 151 -34.58 -8.22 -7.88
CA LEU A 151 -35.45 -8.42 -9.06
C LEU A 151 -35.83 -9.90 -9.28
N PRO A 152 -34.90 -10.87 -9.20
CA PRO A 152 -35.22 -12.29 -9.43
C PRO A 152 -36.17 -12.89 -8.38
N LEU A 153 -36.32 -12.26 -7.22
CA LEU A 153 -37.25 -12.67 -6.16
C LEU A 153 -38.71 -12.27 -6.47
N GLY A 154 -38.96 -11.61 -7.60
CA GLY A 154 -40.29 -11.23 -8.07
C GLY A 154 -41.01 -10.23 -7.15
N PRO A 155 -42.36 -10.25 -7.12
CA PRO A 155 -43.16 -9.27 -6.36
C PRO A 155 -42.93 -9.32 -4.84
N ARG A 156 -42.39 -10.41 -4.31
CA ARG A 156 -42.01 -10.53 -2.90
C ARG A 156 -40.72 -9.75 -2.63
N GLY A 157 -39.69 -9.92 -3.47
CA GLY A 157 -38.43 -9.19 -3.38
C GLY A 157 -38.62 -7.68 -3.54
N TRP A 158 -39.42 -7.26 -4.52
CA TRP A 158 -39.70 -5.84 -4.74
C TRP A 158 -40.38 -5.18 -3.54
N ARG A 159 -41.32 -5.87 -2.87
CA ARG A 159 -41.95 -5.33 -1.64
C ARG A 159 -40.97 -5.19 -0.48
N LEU A 160 -40.01 -6.10 -0.34
CA LEU A 160 -38.95 -6.00 0.67
C LEU A 160 -38.05 -4.80 0.39
N PHE A 161 -37.61 -4.64 -0.87
CA PHE A 161 -36.78 -3.51 -1.28
C PHE A 161 -37.51 -2.15 -1.17
N ALA A 162 -38.75 -2.07 -1.66
CA ALA A 162 -39.55 -0.84 -1.64
C ALA A 162 -39.83 -0.29 -0.24
N ARG A 163 -39.72 -1.13 0.80
CA ARG A 163 -39.80 -0.69 2.20
C ARG A 163 -38.49 -0.05 2.70
N GLN A 164 -37.35 -0.46 2.15
CA GLN A 164 -36.01 -0.18 2.69
C GLN A 164 -35.11 0.65 1.75
N TRP A 165 -35.56 0.97 0.54
CA TRP A 165 -34.73 1.54 -0.51
C TRP A 165 -34.03 2.84 -0.10
N TRP A 166 -34.69 3.70 0.69
CA TRP A 166 -34.13 4.98 1.12
C TRP A 166 -33.07 4.80 2.20
N GLU A 167 -33.25 3.84 3.12
CA GLU A 167 -32.26 3.49 4.14
C GLU A 167 -31.01 2.86 3.51
N LEU A 168 -31.21 1.96 2.55
CA LEU A 168 -30.13 1.36 1.76
C LEU A 168 -29.36 2.41 0.97
N LEU A 169 -30.07 3.34 0.32
CA LEU A 169 -29.46 4.43 -0.43
C LEU A 169 -28.60 5.30 0.49
N LEU A 170 -29.12 5.72 1.64
CA LEU A 170 -28.38 6.55 2.58
C LEU A 170 -27.17 5.81 3.17
N ALA A 171 -27.35 4.55 3.58
CA ALA A 171 -26.29 3.73 4.15
C ALA A 171 -25.15 3.51 3.15
N ASP A 172 -25.45 3.08 1.93
CA ASP A 172 -24.44 2.82 0.90
C ASP A 172 -23.82 4.14 0.38
N ALA A 173 -24.63 5.16 0.10
CA ALA A 173 -24.12 6.44 -0.43
C ALA A 173 -23.25 7.18 0.60
N VAL A 174 -23.76 7.36 1.82
CA VAL A 174 -23.01 8.10 2.86
C VAL A 174 -21.87 7.26 3.41
N GLY A 175 -22.11 5.98 3.69
CA GLY A 175 -21.11 5.07 4.27
C GLY A 175 -19.91 4.89 3.34
N ILE A 176 -20.14 4.54 2.08
CA ILE A 176 -19.06 4.33 1.11
C ILE A 176 -18.38 5.66 0.79
N TRP A 177 -19.12 6.76 0.59
CA TRP A 177 -18.51 8.04 0.28
C TRP A 177 -17.64 8.57 1.43
N LEU A 178 -18.16 8.59 2.66
CA LEU A 178 -17.44 9.11 3.82
C LEU A 178 -16.22 8.24 4.13
N ALA A 179 -16.42 6.93 4.20
CA ALA A 179 -15.32 6.02 4.50
C ALA A 179 -14.27 6.04 3.38
N ALA A 180 -14.67 6.07 2.12
CA ALA A 180 -13.70 6.14 1.03
C ALA A 180 -12.91 7.45 1.04
N ARG A 181 -13.54 8.58 1.40
CA ARG A 181 -12.82 9.85 1.58
C ARG A 181 -11.73 9.72 2.64
N LEU A 182 -12.06 9.16 3.81
CA LEU A 182 -11.09 8.95 4.89
C LEU A 182 -9.96 7.99 4.47
N PHE A 183 -10.29 6.91 3.75
CA PHE A 183 -9.28 5.98 3.24
C PHE A 183 -8.37 6.63 2.19
N VAL A 184 -8.91 7.45 1.27
CA VAL A 184 -8.09 8.20 0.30
C VAL A 184 -7.13 9.11 1.06
N ASP A 185 -7.62 9.85 2.05
CA ASP A 185 -6.80 10.77 2.85
C ASP A 185 -5.68 10.02 3.60
N VAL A 186 -6.00 8.85 4.20
CA VAL A 186 -5.00 8.02 4.90
C VAL A 186 -3.96 7.44 3.94
N VAL A 187 -4.39 6.88 2.80
CA VAL A 187 -3.46 6.30 1.80
C VAL A 187 -2.55 7.37 1.21
N GLU A 188 -3.11 8.52 0.87
CA GLU A 188 -2.37 9.64 0.31
C GLU A 188 -1.37 10.21 1.33
N ARG A 189 -1.77 10.30 2.61
CA ARG A 189 -0.88 10.70 3.70
C ARG A 189 0.29 9.73 3.86
N GLU A 190 0.03 8.43 3.94
CA GLU A 190 1.10 7.42 4.08
C GLU A 190 2.07 7.44 2.89
N ARG A 191 1.57 7.68 1.67
CA ARG A 191 2.41 7.85 0.48
C ARG A 191 3.30 9.09 0.56
N ARG A 192 2.76 10.22 1.01
CA ARG A 192 3.53 11.46 1.20
C ARG A 192 4.60 11.29 2.27
N GLU A 193 4.24 10.75 3.43
CA GLU A 193 5.19 10.49 4.52
C GLU A 193 6.29 9.52 4.09
N ALA A 194 5.98 8.50 3.28
CA ALA A 194 6.99 7.59 2.73
C ALA A 194 7.96 8.31 1.77
N ALA A 195 7.44 9.13 0.85
CA ALA A 195 8.25 9.90 -0.09
C ALA A 195 9.14 10.94 0.61
N GLU A 196 8.62 11.60 1.65
CA GLU A 196 9.38 12.54 2.48
C GLU A 196 10.51 11.84 3.24
N ARG A 197 10.24 10.67 3.83
CA ARG A 197 11.28 9.86 4.51
C ARG A 197 12.38 9.42 3.55
N GLU A 198 12.02 8.98 2.35
CA GLU A 198 12.98 8.58 1.32
C GLU A 198 13.86 9.77 0.88
N THR A 199 13.24 10.93 0.64
CA THR A 199 13.95 12.15 0.26
C THR A 199 14.89 12.63 1.37
N ALA A 200 14.43 12.62 2.63
CA ALA A 200 15.25 12.99 3.79
C ALA A 200 16.43 12.03 3.97
N ALA A 201 16.20 10.73 3.82
CA ALA A 201 17.24 9.72 3.87
C ALA A 201 18.29 9.94 2.78
N LEU A 202 17.86 10.11 1.51
CA LEU A 202 18.76 10.39 0.39
C LEU A 202 19.59 11.65 0.64
N LYS A 203 18.95 12.76 1.03
CA LYS A 203 19.64 14.02 1.33
C LYS A 203 20.72 13.83 2.39
N SER A 204 20.41 13.15 3.50
CA SER A 204 21.37 12.90 4.57
C SER A 204 22.57 12.05 4.12
N VAL A 205 22.32 11.02 3.29
CA VAL A 205 23.37 10.15 2.75
C VAL A 205 24.25 10.92 1.76
N THR A 206 23.64 11.72 0.87
CA THR A 206 24.37 12.53 -0.11
C THR A 206 25.21 13.62 0.56
N GLU A 207 24.72 14.28 1.61
CA GLU A 207 25.49 15.26 2.39
C GLU A 207 26.71 14.60 3.07
N LEU A 208 26.51 13.46 3.74
CA LEU A 208 27.59 12.70 4.37
C LEU A 208 28.60 12.19 3.34
N ALA A 209 28.13 11.65 2.21
CA ALA A 209 28.98 11.10 1.16
C ALA A 209 29.83 12.19 0.50
N ASN A 210 29.27 13.38 0.24
CA ASN A 210 30.02 14.51 -0.27
C ASN A 210 31.08 14.99 0.72
N ALA A 211 30.75 15.11 2.01
CA ALA A 211 31.71 15.48 3.03
C ALA A 211 32.86 14.46 3.14
N ALA A 212 32.53 13.16 3.24
CA ALA A 212 33.51 12.09 3.30
C ALA A 212 34.39 12.02 2.04
N ALA A 213 33.79 12.21 0.85
CA ALA A 213 34.53 12.20 -0.40
C ALA A 213 35.54 13.36 -0.49
N HIS A 214 35.17 14.54 0.00
CA HIS A 214 36.11 15.67 0.12
C HIS A 214 37.24 15.35 1.09
N GLU A 215 36.94 14.80 2.27
CA GLU A 215 37.96 14.49 3.28
C GLU A 215 38.89 13.34 2.88
N ILE A 216 38.43 12.37 2.09
CA ILE A 216 39.26 11.25 1.59
C ILE A 216 40.12 11.68 0.40
N ASN A 217 39.57 12.44 -0.55
CA ASN A 217 40.32 12.86 -1.75
C ASN A 217 41.53 13.74 -1.41
N ASN A 218 41.45 14.51 -0.33
CA ASN A 218 42.55 15.36 0.13
C ASN A 218 43.85 14.56 0.42
N PRO A 219 43.90 13.62 1.39
CA PRO A 219 45.08 12.81 1.64
C PRO A 219 45.41 11.88 0.47
N LEU A 220 44.41 11.39 -0.27
CA LEU A 220 44.63 10.51 -1.40
C LEU A 220 45.42 11.20 -2.52
N THR A 221 45.11 12.47 -2.80
CA THR A 221 45.86 13.30 -3.76
C THR A 221 47.31 13.46 -3.34
N SER A 222 47.57 13.67 -2.03
CA SER A 222 48.94 13.69 -1.50
C SER A 222 49.65 12.35 -1.66
N VAL A 223 48.99 11.23 -1.36
CA VAL A 223 49.56 9.87 -1.51
C VAL A 223 49.91 9.59 -2.98
N VAL A 224 49.00 9.87 -3.90
CA VAL A 224 49.24 9.70 -5.35
C VAL A 224 50.42 10.57 -5.80
N GLY A 225 50.49 11.83 -5.34
CA GLY A 225 51.60 12.73 -5.64
C GLY A 225 52.95 12.22 -5.13
N PHE A 226 53.01 11.71 -3.89
CA PHE A 226 54.25 11.13 -3.34
C PHE A 226 54.68 9.85 -4.06
N LEU A 227 53.73 8.98 -4.41
CA LEU A 227 54.01 7.77 -5.18
C LEU A 227 54.56 8.11 -6.58
N ASP A 228 54.06 9.17 -7.21
CA ASP A 228 54.59 9.66 -8.49
C ASP A 228 56.03 10.20 -8.38
N LEU A 229 56.33 10.95 -7.31
CA LEU A 229 57.69 11.43 -7.06
C LEU A 229 58.65 10.28 -6.74
N LEU A 230 58.19 9.28 -5.98
CA LEU A 230 58.98 8.11 -5.61
C LEU A 230 59.31 7.26 -6.84
N ALA A 231 58.31 6.97 -7.68
CA ALA A 231 58.50 6.21 -8.92
C ALA A 231 59.50 6.87 -9.89
N LYS A 232 59.57 8.22 -9.91
CA LYS A 232 60.54 8.97 -10.73
C LYS A 232 61.98 8.91 -10.20
N ARG A 233 62.19 8.64 -8.91
CA ARG A 233 63.53 8.59 -8.28
C ARG A 233 64.14 7.20 -8.23
N LEU A 234 63.32 6.15 -8.37
CA LEU A 234 63.77 4.77 -8.31
C LEU A 234 64.37 4.30 -9.65
N PRO A 235 65.32 3.35 -9.63
CA PRO A 235 65.90 2.79 -10.85
C PRO A 235 64.81 2.18 -11.75
N ALA A 236 64.87 2.48 -13.05
CA ALA A 236 63.94 1.93 -14.03
C ALA A 236 64.01 0.39 -14.06
N GLY A 237 62.86 -0.29 -13.99
CA GLY A 237 62.78 -1.75 -13.99
C GLY A 237 63.09 -2.43 -12.65
N SER A 238 63.30 -1.68 -11.56
CA SER A 238 63.44 -2.25 -10.21
C SER A 238 62.10 -2.72 -9.64
N ARG A 239 62.14 -3.66 -8.68
CA ARG A 239 60.94 -4.17 -7.98
C ARG A 239 60.24 -3.06 -7.19
N GLU A 240 61.01 -2.12 -6.64
CA GLU A 240 60.52 -0.97 -5.88
C GLU A 240 59.71 -0.02 -6.76
N THR A 241 60.15 0.21 -8.01
CA THR A 241 59.39 1.00 -9.00
C THR A 241 58.05 0.33 -9.32
N GLU A 242 58.03 -1.00 -9.42
CA GLU A 242 56.80 -1.76 -9.68
C GLU A 242 55.83 -1.71 -8.49
N TRP A 243 56.32 -1.81 -7.25
CA TRP A 243 55.52 -1.63 -6.04
C TRP A 243 54.92 -0.22 -5.94
N ALA A 244 55.70 0.82 -6.22
CA ALA A 244 55.21 2.20 -6.22
C ALA A 244 54.10 2.40 -7.26
N ARG A 245 54.25 1.81 -8.45
CA ARG A 245 53.23 1.83 -9.51
C ARG A 245 51.94 1.12 -9.09
N HIS A 246 52.04 -0.07 -8.51
CA HIS A 246 50.86 -0.81 -8.03
C HIS A 246 50.13 -0.08 -6.90
N ALA A 247 50.87 0.51 -5.94
CA ALA A 247 50.27 1.33 -4.89
C ALA A 247 49.55 2.57 -5.46
N LYS A 248 50.11 3.18 -6.51
CA LYS A 248 49.48 4.30 -7.22
C LYS A 248 48.19 3.86 -7.91
N GLU A 249 48.23 2.77 -8.67
CA GLU A 249 47.05 2.20 -9.33
C GLU A 249 45.95 1.86 -8.32
N ALA A 250 46.30 1.27 -7.17
CA ALA A 250 45.35 1.01 -6.09
C ALA A 250 44.74 2.30 -5.52
N SER A 251 45.55 3.33 -5.30
CA SER A 251 45.09 4.64 -4.82
C SER A 251 44.14 5.31 -5.82
N LEU A 252 44.43 5.23 -7.12
CA LEU A 252 43.55 5.74 -8.18
C LEU A 252 42.21 4.99 -8.24
N ARG A 253 42.22 3.67 -8.04
CA ARG A 253 40.96 2.91 -7.91
C ARG A 253 40.13 3.36 -6.71
N ILE A 254 40.77 3.67 -5.58
CA ILE A 254 40.07 4.24 -4.41
C ILE A 254 39.50 5.62 -4.77
N ALA A 255 40.25 6.47 -5.47
CA ALA A 255 39.78 7.77 -5.94
C ALA A 255 38.50 7.65 -6.79
N GLU A 256 38.48 6.66 -7.67
CA GLU A 256 37.33 6.38 -8.53
C GLU A 256 36.10 5.94 -7.71
N ILE A 257 36.28 5.05 -6.74
CA ILE A 257 35.19 4.63 -5.84
C ILE A 257 34.63 5.82 -5.06
N VAL A 258 35.51 6.67 -4.53
CA VAL A 258 35.14 7.88 -3.77
C VAL A 258 34.46 8.91 -4.68
N ALA A 259 34.89 9.03 -5.94
CA ALA A 259 34.23 9.89 -6.91
C ALA A 259 32.78 9.45 -7.16
N ARG A 260 32.53 8.13 -7.29
CA ARG A 260 31.15 7.60 -7.44
C ARG A 260 30.26 7.91 -6.24
N MET A 261 30.82 7.97 -5.01
CA MET A 261 30.05 8.36 -3.82
C MET A 261 29.43 9.76 -3.91
N ARG A 262 30.02 10.69 -4.69
CA ARG A 262 29.46 12.05 -4.89
C ARG A 262 28.21 12.07 -5.76
N HIS A 263 27.99 11.02 -6.54
CA HIS A 263 26.93 10.94 -7.54
C HIS A 263 25.83 9.96 -7.13
N ILE A 264 25.61 9.76 -5.82
CA ILE A 264 24.51 8.94 -5.32
C ILE A 264 23.18 9.63 -5.63
N THR A 265 22.38 9.00 -6.49
CA THR A 265 21.05 9.48 -6.94
C THR A 265 19.91 8.61 -6.45
N ARG A 266 20.20 7.39 -6.00
CA ARG A 266 19.22 6.44 -5.42
C ARG A 266 19.86 5.60 -4.32
N LEU A 267 19.04 5.07 -3.41
CA LEU A 267 19.51 4.19 -2.33
C LEU A 267 19.26 2.73 -2.70
N GLU A 268 20.24 2.06 -3.31
CA GLU A 268 20.15 0.62 -3.57
C GLU A 268 20.94 -0.19 -2.56
N ARG A 269 20.26 -1.17 -1.95
CA ARG A 269 20.89 -2.08 -0.99
C ARG A 269 21.60 -3.21 -1.72
N ALA A 270 22.85 -3.46 -1.36
CA ALA A 270 23.54 -4.67 -1.78
C ALA A 270 22.84 -5.89 -1.15
N ALA A 271 22.78 -7.00 -1.88
CA ALA A 271 22.36 -8.27 -1.33
C ALA A 271 23.43 -8.74 -0.31
N SER A 272 23.21 -8.45 0.97
CA SER A 272 24.07 -8.97 2.05
C SER A 272 23.69 -10.42 2.39
N PRO A 273 24.66 -11.32 2.60
CA PRO A 273 24.42 -12.57 3.32
C PRO A 273 23.82 -12.28 4.71
N ASP A 274 22.96 -13.18 5.21
CA ASP A 274 22.06 -13.06 6.39
C ASP A 274 22.65 -12.57 7.74
N ARG A 275 23.93 -12.18 7.82
CA ARG A 275 24.62 -11.77 9.05
C ARG A 275 25.29 -10.40 9.04
N LEU A 276 25.20 -9.62 7.97
CA LEU A 276 25.75 -8.25 7.93
C LEU A 276 24.63 -7.21 7.81
N PRO A 277 24.79 -6.02 8.42
CA PRO A 277 23.91 -4.90 8.15
C PRO A 277 23.83 -4.66 6.63
N PRO A 278 22.67 -4.29 6.09
CA PRO A 278 22.53 -4.03 4.67
C PRO A 278 23.50 -2.92 4.25
N LEU A 279 24.46 -3.25 3.40
CA LEU A 279 25.42 -2.28 2.87
C LEU A 279 24.80 -1.55 1.67
N LEU A 280 25.09 -0.25 1.55
CA LEU A 280 24.72 0.53 0.38
C LEU A 280 25.60 0.10 -0.80
N ASP A 281 24.99 -0.28 -1.92
CA ASP A 281 25.71 -0.59 -3.15
C ASP A 281 26.03 0.71 -3.87
N ILE A 282 27.22 1.28 -3.64
CA ILE A 282 27.64 2.58 -4.19
C ILE A 282 27.54 2.58 -5.72
N VAL A 283 27.88 1.46 -6.38
CA VAL A 283 27.89 1.37 -7.84
C VAL A 283 26.48 1.42 -8.40
N LYS A 284 25.54 0.69 -7.80
CA LYS A 284 24.14 0.77 -8.23
C LYS A 284 23.50 2.09 -7.83
N SER A 285 23.92 2.66 -6.71
CA SER A 285 23.36 3.88 -6.14
C SER A 285 23.80 5.17 -6.86
N SER A 286 24.88 5.11 -7.65
CA SER A 286 25.40 6.23 -8.43
C SER A 286 25.11 6.09 -9.93
N ASP A 287 24.88 7.20 -10.62
CA ASP A 287 24.91 7.22 -12.09
C ASP A 287 26.35 7.03 -12.60
N GLU A 288 26.51 6.51 -13.83
CA GLU A 288 27.85 6.39 -14.44
C GLU A 288 28.53 7.76 -14.46
N PRO A 289 29.78 7.88 -13.97
CA PRO A 289 30.50 9.14 -14.04
C PRO A 289 30.70 9.50 -15.51
N SER A 290 30.11 10.63 -15.92
CA SER A 290 30.27 11.26 -17.23
C SER A 290 31.69 11.76 -17.47
#